data_AF-A0A0J1FCB3-F1
#
_entry.id   AF-A0A0J1FCB3-F1
#
_cell.length_a   1.000
_cell.length_b   1.000
_cell.length_c   1.000
_cell.angle_alpha   90.00
_cell.angle_beta   90.00
_cell.angle_gamma   90.00
#
_symmetry.space_group_name_H-M   'P 1'
#
loop_
_entity.id
_entity.type
_entity.pdbx_description
1 polymer ?
#
loop_
_entity_poly.entity_id
_entity_poly.type
_entity_poly.pdbx_seq_one_letter_code
_entity_poly.pdbx_strand_id
1 'polypeptide(L)'
;MLSKNEVVRVGLVGYGMSGQAFHAPTISCVPELTLAKVVERHAKKSKERYPQVEVVDSPEKLPYRNIYGAITGREELIVKPEEARNAIRMIEAAKQSARGKKAVAFSL
;
A
#
# COMPACT_ATOMS: atom_id res chain seq x y z
N MET A 1 -19.75 -9.77 11.70
CA MET A 1 -19.69 -8.30 11.79
C MET A 1 -18.22 -7.89 11.76
N LEU A 2 -17.73 -7.42 10.61
CA LEU A 2 -16.54 -6.57 10.56
C LEU A 2 -17.07 -5.18 10.23
N SER A 3 -17.21 -4.31 11.23
CA SER A 3 -17.26 -2.88 10.93
C SER A 3 -15.82 -2.45 10.71
N LYS A 4 -15.49 -1.88 9.55
CA LYS A 4 -14.38 -0.94 9.41
C LYS A 4 -14.37 -0.35 8.00
N ASN A 5 -14.93 0.84 7.89
CA ASN A 5 -14.53 1.82 6.89
C ASN A 5 -13.09 2.25 7.25
N GLU A 6 -12.10 1.40 6.99
CA GLU A 6 -10.69 1.77 7.18
C GLU A 6 -10.20 2.50 5.93
N VAL A 7 -9.91 3.78 6.10
CA VAL A 7 -9.38 4.65 5.06
C VAL A 7 -7.96 4.22 4.69
N VAL A 8 -7.71 3.95 3.42
CA VAL A 8 -6.42 3.50 2.90
C VAL A 8 -5.48 4.69 2.74
N ARG A 9 -4.31 4.63 3.39
CA ARG A 9 -3.27 5.66 3.31
C ARG A 9 -2.38 5.43 2.10
N VAL A 10 -2.37 6.37 1.17
CA VAL A 10 -1.65 6.27 -0.10
C VAL A 10 -0.39 7.14 -0.10
N GLY A 11 0.73 6.57 -0.54
CA GLY A 11 1.95 7.31 -0.87
C GLY A 11 2.04 7.56 -2.37
N LEU A 12 2.30 8.80 -2.80
CA LEU A 12 2.50 9.18 -4.20
C LEU A 12 3.98 9.44 -4.47
N VAL A 13 4.58 8.75 -5.43
CA VAL A 13 5.97 8.99 -5.84
C VAL A 13 6.01 9.98 -7.00
N GLY A 14 6.54 11.18 -6.76
CA GLY A 14 6.64 12.24 -7.75
C GLY A 14 5.38 13.12 -7.84
N TYR A 15 5.60 14.44 -7.87
CA TYR A 15 4.56 15.46 -7.95
C TYR A 15 4.75 16.38 -9.17
N GLY A 16 5.03 15.76 -10.32
CA GLY A 16 5.07 16.45 -11.63
C GLY A 16 3.68 16.67 -12.21
N MET A 17 3.58 16.90 -13.52
CA MET A 17 2.31 17.24 -14.18
C MET A 17 1.20 16.21 -13.93
N SER A 18 1.49 14.91 -14.09
CA SER A 18 0.51 13.86 -13.83
C SER A 18 0.12 13.74 -12.35
N GLY A 19 1.10 13.88 -11.45
CA GLY A 19 0.86 13.88 -10.00
C GLY A 19 -0.10 14.99 -9.58
N GLN A 20 0.05 16.18 -10.18
CA GLN A 20 -0.75 17.36 -9.91
C GLN A 20 -2.15 17.32 -10.55
N ALA A 21 -2.25 16.91 -11.80
CA ALA A 21 -3.49 16.97 -12.57
C ALA A 21 -4.40 15.75 -12.37
N PHE A 22 -3.84 14.57 -12.09
CA PHE A 22 -4.61 13.32 -12.05
C PHE A 22 -4.46 12.58 -10.72
N HIS A 23 -3.26 12.12 -10.37
CA HIS A 23 -3.12 11.16 -9.26
C HIS A 23 -3.50 11.74 -7.90
N ALA A 24 -2.95 12.89 -7.51
CA ALA A 24 -3.29 13.50 -6.22
C ALA A 24 -4.78 13.92 -6.14
N PRO A 25 -5.39 14.52 -7.19
CA PRO A 25 -6.83 14.74 -7.23
C PRO A 25 -7.66 13.46 -7.08
N THR A 26 -7.37 12.40 -7.83
CA THR A 26 -8.11 11.13 -7.76
C THR A 26 -8.01 10.50 -6.36
N ILE A 27 -6.82 10.49 -5.76
CA ILE A 27 -6.65 9.96 -4.39
C ILE A 27 -7.44 10.79 -3.39
N SER A 28 -7.52 12.12 -3.58
CA SER A 28 -8.14 13.02 -2.61
C SER A 28 -9.67 13.10 -2.74
N CYS A 29 -10.24 12.70 -3.88
CA CYS A 29 -11.69 12.72 -4.09
C CYS A 29 -12.40 11.42 -3.72
N VAL A 30 -11.66 10.33 -3.49
CA VAL A 30 -12.21 9.03 -3.07
C VAL A 30 -12.22 9.00 -1.52
N PRO A 31 -13.40 8.97 -0.86
CA PRO A 31 -13.51 9.04 0.61
C PRO A 31 -12.76 7.93 1.35
N GLU A 32 -12.59 6.77 0.71
CA GLU A 32 -11.90 5.61 1.25
C GLU A 32 -10.38 5.71 1.12
N LEU A 33 -9.85 6.76 0.48
CA LEU A 33 -8.43 7.00 0.30
C LEU A 33 -7.98 8.26 1.05
N THR A 34 -6.72 8.28 1.46
CA THR A 34 -6.06 9.47 2.00
C THR A 34 -4.68 9.59 1.39
N LEU A 35 -4.40 10.73 0.73
CA LEU A 35 -3.06 11.06 0.28
C LEU A 35 -2.20 11.40 1.51
N ALA A 36 -1.43 10.41 1.97
CA ALA A 36 -0.69 10.49 3.24
C ALA A 36 0.73 11.04 3.06
N LYS A 37 1.42 10.61 2.00
CA LYS A 37 2.80 11.03 1.71
C LYS A 37 2.99 11.32 0.23
N VAL A 38 3.80 12.32 -0.11
CA VAL A 38 4.24 12.59 -1.49
C VAL A 38 5.76 12.66 -1.52
N VAL A 39 6.38 11.94 -2.45
CA VAL A 39 7.82 11.99 -2.68
C VAL A 39 8.16 13.12 -3.65
N GLU A 40 8.88 14.13 -3.19
CA GLU A 40 9.40 15.24 -4.01
C GLU A 40 10.87 15.49 -3.64
N ARG A 41 11.79 15.42 -4.62
CA ARG A 41 13.24 15.53 -4.35
C ARG A 41 13.73 16.94 -4.04
N HIS A 42 13.13 17.96 -4.64
CA HIS A 42 13.67 19.32 -4.64
C HIS A 42 12.67 20.40 -4.23
N ALA A 43 11.37 20.10 -4.25
CA ALA A 43 10.32 21.08 -3.97
C ALA A 43 9.27 20.46 -3.04
N LYS A 44 8.41 21.29 -2.44
CA LYS A 44 7.26 20.83 -1.64
C LYS A 44 5.95 21.34 -2.28
N LYS A 45 5.83 21.22 -3.60
CA LYS A 45 4.72 21.79 -4.38
C LYS A 45 3.38 21.18 -3.98
N SER A 46 3.38 19.92 -3.54
CA SER A 46 2.16 19.26 -3.07
C SER A 46 1.53 19.94 -1.88
N LYS A 47 2.32 20.62 -1.02
CA LYS A 47 1.80 21.37 0.14
C LYS A 47 0.92 22.54 -0.23
N GLU A 48 1.07 23.13 -1.42
CA GLU A 48 0.25 24.27 -1.86
C GLU A 48 -1.23 23.87 -2.00
N ARG A 49 -1.48 22.65 -2.51
CA ARG A 49 -2.85 22.13 -2.73
C ARG A 49 -3.31 21.14 -1.66
N TYR A 50 -2.36 20.43 -1.02
CA TYR A 50 -2.61 19.41 -0.01
C TYR A 50 -1.76 19.68 1.25
N PRO A 51 -2.08 20.70 2.06
CA PRO A 51 -1.25 21.11 3.19
C PRO A 51 -1.02 20.00 4.24
N GLN A 52 -1.96 19.07 4.35
CA GLN A 52 -1.92 17.93 5.27
C GLN A 52 -0.93 16.83 4.86
N VAL A 53 -0.49 16.79 3.59
CA VAL A 53 0.36 15.69 3.10
C VAL A 53 1.78 15.79 3.65
N GLU A 54 2.38 14.68 4.08
CA GLU A 54 3.79 14.67 4.43
C GLU A 54 4.64 14.60 3.15
N VAL A 55 5.54 15.57 2.95
CA VAL A 55 6.46 15.55 1.80
C VAL A 55 7.77 14.92 2.23
N VAL A 56 8.18 13.87 1.52
CA VAL A 56 9.43 13.16 1.74
C VAL A 56 10.34 13.31 0.52
N ASP A 57 11.65 13.30 0.72
CA ASP A 57 12.64 13.50 -0.35
C ASP A 57 12.96 12.23 -1.14
N SER A 58 12.55 11.06 -0.62
CA SER A 58 12.94 9.76 -1.17
C SER A 58 11.87 8.67 -1.00
N PRO A 59 11.67 7.78 -1.98
CA PRO A 59 10.66 6.70 -1.90
C PRO A 59 10.82 5.76 -0.72
N GLU A 60 12.03 5.66 -0.16
CA GLU A 60 12.36 4.83 0.99
C GLU A 60 11.66 5.29 2.28
N LYS A 61 11.09 6.49 2.28
CA LYS A 61 10.26 7.01 3.37
C LYS A 61 8.77 6.65 3.22
N LEU A 62 8.41 5.84 2.21
CA LEU A 62 7.09 5.23 2.01
C LEU A 62 7.00 3.82 2.62
N PRO A 63 5.79 3.36 3.02
CA PRO A 63 5.59 2.05 3.65
C PRO A 63 5.98 0.83 2.78
N TYR A 64 6.18 1.00 1.46
CA TYR A 64 6.65 -0.05 0.54
C TYR A 64 8.15 0.00 0.26
N ARG A 65 8.95 0.73 1.07
CA ARG A 65 10.42 0.86 0.92
C ARG A 65 11.09 -0.46 0.60
N ASN A 66 10.77 -1.49 1.37
CA ASN A 66 11.47 -2.75 1.25
C ASN A 66 11.19 -3.46 -0.08
N ILE A 67 9.98 -3.32 -0.65
CA ILE A 67 9.68 -3.85 -1.98
C ILE A 67 10.57 -3.15 -3.02
N TYR A 68 10.71 -1.82 -2.94
CA TYR A 68 11.61 -1.08 -3.82
C TYR A 68 13.08 -1.49 -3.64
N GLY A 69 13.54 -1.63 -2.39
CA GLY A 69 14.88 -2.11 -2.07
C GLY A 69 15.16 -3.50 -2.64
N ALA A 70 14.19 -4.42 -2.54
CA ALA A 70 14.29 -5.77 -3.09
C ALA A 70 14.35 -5.80 -4.62
N ILE A 71 13.47 -5.04 -5.29
CA ILE A 71 13.45 -4.97 -6.76
C ILE A 71 14.76 -4.38 -7.30
N THR A 72 15.34 -3.42 -6.60
CA THR A 72 16.58 -2.74 -7.03
C THR A 72 17.86 -3.44 -6.57
N GLY A 73 17.75 -4.60 -5.90
CA GLY A 73 18.90 -5.38 -5.39
C GLY A 73 19.64 -4.72 -4.22
N ARG A 74 19.01 -3.77 -3.52
CA ARG A 74 19.59 -3.01 -2.41
C ARG A 74 19.26 -3.58 -1.04
N GLU A 75 18.11 -4.25 -0.92
CA GLU A 75 17.63 -4.86 0.31
C GLU A 75 17.15 -6.29 0.02
N GLU A 76 17.11 -7.14 1.03
CA GLU A 76 16.39 -8.40 0.96
C GLU A 76 14.90 -8.17 1.23
N LEU A 77 14.02 -8.86 0.51
CA LEU A 77 12.56 -8.76 0.73
C LEU A 77 12.20 -9.31 2.12
N ILE A 78 11.55 -8.47 2.94
CA ILE A 78 11.14 -8.74 4.33
C ILE A 78 9.97 -9.70 4.39
N VAL A 79 9.06 -9.65 3.42
CA VAL A 79 7.94 -10.60 3.30
C VAL A 79 8.12 -11.39 2.02
N LYS A 80 8.43 -12.68 2.14
CA LYS A 80 8.71 -13.54 0.99
C LYS A 80 7.44 -13.92 0.24
N PRO A 81 7.50 -14.19 -1.08
CA PRO A 81 6.33 -14.63 -1.84
C PRO A 81 5.66 -15.87 -1.27
N GLU A 82 6.44 -16.78 -0.66
CA GLU A 82 5.97 -17.99 0.00
C GLU A 82 5.03 -17.68 1.18
N GLU A 83 5.33 -16.64 1.96
CA GLU A 83 4.53 -16.22 3.11
C GLU A 83 3.18 -15.66 2.65
N ALA A 84 3.18 -14.83 1.61
CA ALA A 84 1.95 -14.32 0.99
C ALA A 84 1.10 -15.46 0.41
N ARG A 85 1.71 -16.40 -0.32
CA ARG A 85 1.04 -17.59 -0.85
C ARG A 85 0.44 -18.42 0.28
N ASN A 86 1.17 -18.63 1.36
CA ASN A 86 0.71 -19.45 2.48
C ASN A 86 -0.47 -18.81 3.21
N ALA A 87 -0.49 -17.48 3.35
CA ALA A 87 -1.66 -16.75 3.84
C ALA A 87 -2.89 -16.94 2.94
N ILE A 88 -2.73 -16.86 1.62
CA ILE A 88 -3.82 -17.12 0.66
C ILE A 88 -4.35 -18.54 0.81
N ARG A 89 -3.46 -19.55 0.83
CA ARG A 89 -3.86 -20.96 0.99
C ARG A 89 -4.61 -21.19 2.31
N MET A 90 -4.23 -20.49 3.38
CA MET A 90 -4.93 -20.55 4.67
C MET A 90 -6.35 -19.97 4.58
N ILE A 91 -6.52 -18.83 3.90
CA ILE A 91 -7.84 -18.22 3.65
C ILE A 91 -8.72 -19.16 2.81
N GLU A 92 -8.15 -19.79 1.78
CA GLU A 92 -8.86 -20.75 0.94
C GLU A 92 -9.28 -22.00 1.72
N ALA A 93 -8.39 -22.56 2.53
CA ALA A 93 -8.70 -23.68 3.42
C ALA A 93 -9.81 -23.32 4.41
N ALA A 94 -9.79 -22.11 4.98
CA ALA A 94 -10.83 -21.61 5.86
C ALA A 94 -12.19 -21.47 5.12
N LYS A 95 -12.19 -20.95 3.89
CA LYS A 95 -13.40 -20.87 3.05
C LYS A 95 -13.96 -22.26 2.73
N GLN A 96 -13.11 -23.22 2.38
CA GLN A 96 -13.50 -24.60 2.12
C GLN A 96 -14.06 -25.27 3.38
N SER A 97 -13.44 -25.03 4.54
CA SER A 97 -13.90 -25.54 5.83
C SER A 97 -15.28 -25.01 6.19
N ALA A 98 -15.48 -23.69 6.05
CA ALA A 98 -16.77 -23.04 6.30
C ALA A 98 -17.89 -23.59 5.39
N ARG A 99 -17.61 -23.75 4.10
CA ARG A 99 -18.59 -24.31 3.13
C ARG A 99 -18.91 -25.78 3.42
N GLY A 100 -17.90 -26.57 3.78
CA GLY A 100 -18.03 -28.01 4.02
C GLY A 100 -18.44 -28.38 5.45
N LYS A 101 -18.51 -27.41 6.38
CA LYS A 101 -18.72 -27.62 7.82
C LYS A 101 -17.80 -28.69 8.42
N LYS A 102 -16.58 -28.79 7.91
CA LYS A 102 -15.59 -29.81 8.31
C LYS A 102 -14.19 -29.23 8.34
N ALA A 103 -13.33 -29.80 9.17
CA ALA A 103 -11.91 -29.43 9.18
C ALA A 103 -11.28 -29.74 7.80
N VAL A 104 -10.42 -28.84 7.33
CA VAL A 104 -9.64 -29.00 6.10
C VAL A 104 -8.18 -29.15 6.50
N ALA A 105 -7.55 -30.23 6.04
CA ALA A 105 -6.12 -30.44 6.26
C ALA A 105 -5.31 -29.34 5.55
N PHE A 106 -4.33 -28.78 6.24
CA PHE A 106 -3.53 -27.67 5.75
C PHE A 106 -2.05 -27.87 6.09
N SER A 107 -1.17 -27.52 5.14
CA SER A 107 0.29 -27.55 5.30
C SER A 107 0.95 -26.35 4.62
N LEU A 108 2.02 -25.86 5.24
CA LEU A 108 2.81 -24.70 4.81
C LEU A 108 3.93 -25.06 3.84
#